data_AF-A0A3D2GUS2-F1
#
_entry.id   AF-A0A3D2GUS2-F1
#
_cell.length_a   1.000
_cell.length_b   1.000
_cell.length_c   1.000
_cell.angle_alpha   90.00
_cell.angle_beta   90.00
_cell.angle_gamma   90.00
#
_symmetry.space_group_name_H-M   'P 1'
#
loop_
_entity.id
_entity.type
_entity.pdbx_description
1 polymer ?
#
loop_
_entity_poly.entity_id
_entity_poly.type
_entity_poly.pdbx_seq_one_letter_code
_entity_poly.pdbx_strand_id
1 'polypeptide(L)' 'GGALLRDLDKVLRKETHLPVSVAEDPLSCVVLGTGYALEHMDVLKDVLVSEV' A
#
# COMPACT_ATOMS: atom_id res chain seq x y z
N GLY A 1 -8.40 4.35 -0.13
CA GLY A 1 -9.84 4.56 -0.42
C GLY A 1 -10.68 3.34 -0.10
N GLY A 2 -10.81 2.41 -1.05
CA GLY A 2 -11.73 1.25 -0.95
C GLY A 2 -11.54 0.34 0.27
N ALA A 3 -10.36 0.36 0.90
CA ALA A 3 -10.10 -0.32 2.18
C ALA A 3 -11.04 0.10 3.32
N LEU A 4 -11.67 1.28 3.24
CA LEU A 4 -12.61 1.80 4.23
C LEU A 4 -14.04 1.23 4.09
N LEU A 5 -14.28 0.35 3.12
CA LEU A 5 -15.56 -0.34 3.02
C LEU A 5 -15.80 -1.14 4.31
N ARG A 6 -17.01 -0.98 4.88
CA ARG A 6 -17.36 -1.56 6.17
C ARG A 6 -17.06 -3.06 6.22
N ASP A 7 -16.27 -3.46 7.21
CA ASP A 7 -15.90 -4.86 7.52
C ASP A 7 -15.12 -5.59 6.40
N LEU A 8 -14.57 -4.89 5.41
CA LEU A 8 -13.81 -5.50 4.32
C LEU A 8 -12.60 -6.31 4.84
N ASP A 9 -11.89 -5.78 5.83
CA ASP A 9 -10.78 -6.43 6.50
C ASP A 9 -11.19 -7.76 7.17
N LYS A 10 -12.36 -7.79 7.81
CA LYS A 10 -12.91 -8.99 8.45
C LYS A 10 -13.27 -10.07 7.43
N VAL A 11 -13.89 -9.69 6.32
CA VAL A 11 -14.23 -10.63 5.24
C VAL A 11 -12.96 -11.24 4.65
N LEU A 12 -11.96 -10.41 4.31
CA LEU A 12 -10.69 -10.90 3.79
C LEU A 12 -9.98 -11.81 4.79
N ARG A 13 -9.96 -11.46 6.08
CA ARG A 13 -9.37 -12.28 7.14
C ARG A 13 -10.05 -13.64 7.26
N LYS A 14 -11.38 -13.67 7.18
CA LYS A 14 -12.16 -14.92 7.26
C LYS A 14 -11.88 -15.84 6.08
N GLU A 15 -11.89 -15.31 4.86
CA GLU A 15 -11.74 -16.14 3.66
C GLU A 15 -10.29 -16.60 3.45
N THR A 16 -9.31 -15.73 3.74
CA THR A 16 -7.89 -16.04 3.52
C THR A 16 -7.23 -16.76 4.70
N HIS A 17 -7.81 -16.69 5.90
CA HIS A 17 -7.20 -17.14 7.16
C HIS A 17 -5.86 -16.45 7.48
N LEU A 18 -5.61 -15.28 6.87
CA LEU A 18 -4.41 -14.48 7.09
C LEU A 18 -4.72 -13.23 7.94
N PRO A 19 -3.74 -12.70 8.67
CA PRO A 19 -3.86 -11.39 9.30
C PRO A 19 -4.10 -10.31 8.23
N VAL A 20 -5.11 -9.47 8.46
CA VAL A 20 -5.44 -8.34 7.59
C VAL A 20 -5.51 -7.08 8.44
N SER A 21 -4.83 -6.02 8.01
CA SER A 21 -4.81 -4.72 8.66
C SER A 21 -5.12 -3.62 7.66
N VAL A 22 -5.94 -2.65 8.09
CA VAL A 22 -6.14 -1.40 7.35
C VAL A 22 -5.01 -0.44 7.76
N ALA A 23 -4.43 0.27 6.79
CA ALA A 23 -3.44 1.30 7.06
C ALA A 23 -4.03 2.43 7.91
N GLU A 24 -3.20 3.12 8.68
CA GLU A 24 -3.63 4.23 9.55
C GLU A 24 -4.23 5.40 8.75
N ASP A 25 -3.59 5.76 7.63
CA ASP A 25 -4.13 6.71 6.65
C ASP A 25 -4.29 6.06 5.25
N PRO A 26 -5.36 5.30 5.02
CA PRO A 26 -5.56 4.54 3.79
C PRO A 26 -5.99 5.42 2.60
N LEU A 27 -6.20 6.72 2.81
CA LEU A 27 -6.50 7.66 1.73
C LEU A 27 -5.21 8.26 1.17
N SER A 28 -4.23 8.54 2.03
CA SER A 28 -2.97 9.16 1.63
C SER A 28 -1.85 8.18 1.30
N CYS A 29 -2.00 6.88 1.59
CA CYS A 29 -0.95 5.86 1.35
C CYS A 29 -0.23 6.00 0.01
N VAL A 30 -0.96 6.24 -1.09
CA VAL A 30 -0.37 6.33 -2.43
C VAL A 30 0.50 7.57 -2.56
N VAL A 31 -0.03 8.76 -2.26
CA VAL A 31 0.73 10.01 -2.42
C VAL A 31 1.93 10.09 -1.47
N LEU A 32 1.78 9.59 -0.24
CA LEU A 32 2.87 9.53 0.73
C LEU A 32 3.97 8.56 0.27
N GLY A 33 3.60 7.37 -0.22
CA GLY A 33 4.54 6.40 -0.76
C GLY A 33 5.26 6.91 -2.00
N THR A 34 4.55 7.61 -2.90
CA THR A 34 5.15 8.28 -4.05
C THR A 34 6.15 9.37 -3.63
N GLY A 35 5.79 10.23 -2.67
CA GLY A 35 6.70 11.24 -2.14
C GLY A 35 7.98 10.62 -1.57
N TYR A 36 7.83 9.60 -0.72
CA TYR A 36 8.96 8.86 -0.16
C TYR A 36 9.85 8.23 -1.24
N ALA A 37 9.25 7.69 -2.29
CA ALA A 37 9.97 7.09 -3.40
C ALA A 37 10.78 8.12 -4.20
N LEU A 38 10.24 9.33 -4.40
CA LEU A 38 10.95 10.43 -5.07
C LEU A 38 12.12 10.95 -4.23
N GLU A 39 11.98 10.97 -2.91
CA GLU A 39 13.05 11.38 -1.98
C GLU A 39 14.21 10.36 -1.92
N HIS A 40 13.94 9.08 -2.20
CA HIS A 40 14.90 7.97 -2.11
C HIS A 40 15.09 7.25 -3.45
N MET A 41 15.07 8.01 -4.53
CA MET A 41 15.01 7.48 -5.89
C MET A 41 16.28 6.74 -6.30
N ASP A 42 17.41 7.05 -5.68
CA ASP A 42 18.69 6.35 -5.83
C ASP A 42 18.63 4.93 -5.23
N VAL A 43 18.00 4.76 -4.07
CA VAL A 43 17.82 3.47 -3.40
C VAL A 43 16.81 2.59 -4.12
N LEU A 44 15.75 3.21 -4.66
CA LEU A 44 14.63 2.50 -5.27
C LEU A 44 14.74 2.34 -6.79
N LYS A 45 15.84 2.83 -7.39
CA LYS A 45 16.05 2.90 -8.83
C LYS A 45 15.74 1.57 -9.54
N ASP A 46 16.26 0.46 -9.03
CA ASP A 46 16.14 -0.87 -9.65
C ASP A 46 14.70 -1.40 -9.67
N VAL A 47 13.84 -0.90 -8.77
CA VAL A 47 12.43 -1.29 -8.67
C VAL A 47 11.54 -0.33 -9.47
N LEU A 48 11.91 0.95 -9.55
CA LEU A 48 11.10 2.00 -10.16
C LEU A 48 11.39 2.21 -11.65
N VAL A 49 12.61 1.92 -12.10
CA VAL A 49 13.04 2.13 -13.48
C VAL A 49 13.41 0.78 -14.08
N SER A 50 12.55 0.28 -14.98
CA SER A 50 12.93 -0.85 -15.81
C SER A 50 13.90 -0.38 -16.89
N GLU A 51 15.10 -0.98 -16.95
CA GLU A 51 15.97 -0.84 -18.12
C GLU A 51 15.28 -1.52 -19.31
N VAL A 52 14.97 -0.73 -20.34
CA VAL A 52 14.48 -1.22 -21.65
C VAL A 52 15.66 -1.37 -22.58
#